data_AF-A0A7L3Q417-F1
#
_entry.id   AF-A0A7L3Q417-F1
#
_cell.length_a   1.000
_cell.length_b   1.000
_cell.length_c   1.000
_cell.angle_alpha   90.00
_cell.angle_beta   90.00
_cell.angle_gamma   90.00
#
_symmetry.space_group_name_H-M   'P 1'
#
loop_
_entity.id
_entity.type
_entity.pdbx_description
1 polymer ?
#
loop_
_entity_poly.entity_id
_entity_poly.type
_entity_poly.pdbx_seq_one_letter_code
_entity_poly.pdbx_strand_id
1 'polypeptide(L)'
;MTGHSGHDGRLRALRRALDPAAAGTALDWSRFRSAMGAWIAACRQDGAEEQDVASGDSGPVPAGGCWRWKRESGWPRRGHKQRAVSCPTEDNGRASPAAAQLQGDNVDVTTPAEAAGLRSRARQLATQNAKLQRDAELAEELNARLAEEIAQLQAQLRSSRQALEQARVAVEELDDMKAVAKQLEEENTELRRQARHANQRLLAEGQGLQEQIQAQAARMASLEAQLCRGTALLSARDAALAQAGQRAQELTAALEEYERVVQELRLETTRLRQQLGQMRDAWAMYGGTHGQGRFSGPSRVLTSASSPSHRRPWCPRSQLDIPATAVASQGTGDKEEEEDTGTALSGGGGLAGSSEEVATALVPQAPLSLWTKLSLLAPWTPLSPWALALLALLALLYLLPRQWPQPQLRYRSPPPL
;
A
#
# COMPACT_ATOMS: atom_id res chain seq x y z
N MET A 1 5.32 -24.19 -39.89
CA MET A 1 6.56 -24.37 -39.11
C MET A 1 6.86 -23.04 -38.45
N THR A 2 6.68 -22.96 -37.13
CA THR A 2 6.71 -21.70 -36.37
C THR A 2 8.16 -21.31 -36.04
N GLY A 3 8.59 -20.13 -36.50
CA GLY A 3 9.92 -19.54 -36.27
C GLY A 3 10.19 -19.07 -34.84
N HIS A 4 9.72 -19.81 -33.83
CA HIS A 4 9.81 -19.42 -32.42
C HIS A 4 11.11 -19.88 -31.72
N SER A 5 11.96 -20.68 -32.37
CA SER A 5 13.12 -21.30 -31.71
C SER A 5 14.28 -20.33 -31.41
N GLY A 6 14.43 -19.24 -32.17
CA GLY A 6 15.54 -18.30 -32.00
C GLY A 6 15.38 -17.37 -30.78
N HIS A 7 14.17 -16.88 -30.53
CA HIS A 7 13.91 -15.90 -29.47
C HIS A 7 13.96 -16.53 -28.07
N ASP A 8 13.45 -17.75 -27.94
CA ASP A 8 13.47 -18.52 -26.70
C ASP A 8 14.89 -18.97 -26.28
N GLY A 9 15.80 -19.12 -27.24
CA GLY A 9 17.22 -19.37 -26.96
C GLY A 9 17.90 -18.16 -26.30
N ARG A 10 17.60 -16.96 -26.80
CA ARG A 10 18.17 -15.68 -26.33
C ARG A 10 17.73 -15.32 -24.92
N LEU A 11 16.44 -15.49 -24.62
CA LEU A 11 15.91 -15.25 -23.28
C LEU A 11 16.49 -16.23 -22.25
N ARG A 12 16.71 -17.49 -22.66
CA ARG A 12 17.38 -18.49 -21.81
C ARG A 12 18.86 -18.16 -21.58
N ALA A 13 19.57 -17.64 -22.57
CA ALA A 13 20.96 -17.19 -22.43
C ALA A 13 21.07 -15.97 -21.50
N LEU A 14 20.18 -14.97 -21.63
CA LEU A 14 20.11 -13.81 -20.74
C LEU A 14 19.84 -14.22 -19.30
N ARG A 15 18.88 -15.14 -19.09
CA ARG A 15 18.56 -15.66 -17.76
C ARG A 15 19.74 -16.35 -17.09
N ARG A 16 20.54 -17.12 -17.85
CA ARG A 16 21.78 -17.75 -17.34
C ARG A 16 22.89 -16.74 -17.03
N ALA A 17 22.98 -15.65 -17.79
CA ALA A 17 23.96 -14.59 -17.54
C ALA A 17 23.62 -13.77 -16.27
N LEU A 18 22.33 -13.58 -15.99
CA LEU A 18 21.84 -12.88 -14.81
C LEU A 18 21.92 -13.74 -13.54
N ASP A 19 21.66 -15.05 -13.63
CA ASP A 19 21.74 -15.96 -12.48
C ASP A 19 22.44 -17.29 -12.87
N PRO A 20 23.78 -17.36 -12.81
CA PRO A 20 24.53 -18.56 -13.20
C PRO A 20 24.43 -19.70 -12.18
N ALA A 21 23.96 -19.44 -10.95
CA ALA A 21 23.84 -20.44 -9.89
C ALA A 21 22.40 -20.91 -9.65
N ALA A 22 21.41 -20.30 -10.34
CA ALA A 22 19.97 -20.52 -10.10
C ALA A 22 19.59 -20.37 -8.61
N ALA A 23 20.34 -19.55 -7.87
CA ALA A 23 20.33 -19.54 -6.41
C ALA A 23 19.33 -18.54 -5.83
N GLY A 24 18.65 -17.74 -6.66
CA GLY A 24 17.67 -16.75 -6.19
C GLY A 24 18.26 -15.68 -5.27
N THR A 25 19.57 -15.49 -5.29
CA THR A 25 20.25 -14.48 -4.48
C THR A 25 20.09 -13.10 -5.13
N ALA A 26 19.98 -12.06 -4.29
CA ALA A 26 19.78 -10.68 -4.72
C ALA A 26 20.83 -10.30 -5.78
N LEU A 27 20.36 -10.01 -7.00
CA LEU A 27 21.20 -9.70 -8.14
C LEU A 27 22.04 -8.45 -7.85
N ASP A 28 23.36 -8.56 -7.90
CA ASP A 28 24.25 -7.39 -7.79
C ASP A 28 24.01 -6.44 -8.98
N TRP A 29 23.81 -5.15 -8.67
CA TRP A 29 23.50 -4.11 -9.65
C TRP A 29 24.60 -3.95 -10.71
N SER A 30 25.88 -4.19 -10.33
CA SER A 30 27.01 -4.15 -11.26
C SER A 30 26.91 -5.26 -12.32
N ARG A 31 26.47 -6.45 -11.89
CA ARG A 31 26.27 -7.62 -12.75
C ARG A 31 25.08 -7.45 -13.66
N PHE A 32 23.98 -6.88 -13.15
CA PHE A 32 22.81 -6.53 -13.94
C PHE A 32 23.17 -5.58 -15.09
N ARG A 33 23.86 -4.47 -14.80
CA ARG A 33 24.27 -3.51 -15.84
C ARG A 33 25.21 -4.14 -16.87
N SER A 34 26.14 -4.99 -16.44
CA SER A 34 27.09 -5.66 -17.33
C SER A 34 26.39 -6.67 -18.25
N ALA A 35 25.50 -7.50 -17.70
CA ALA A 35 24.74 -8.49 -18.46
C ALA A 35 23.76 -7.85 -19.45
N MET A 36 23.03 -6.81 -19.01
CA MET A 36 22.14 -6.05 -19.89
C MET A 36 22.91 -5.29 -20.96
N GLY A 37 24.08 -4.72 -20.64
CA GLY A 37 24.94 -4.03 -21.60
C GLY A 37 25.46 -4.96 -22.69
N ALA A 38 25.92 -6.16 -22.33
CA ALA A 38 26.36 -7.18 -23.28
C ALA A 38 25.20 -7.69 -24.16
N TRP A 39 24.01 -7.85 -23.59
CA TRP A 39 22.82 -8.28 -24.33
C TRP A 39 22.37 -7.24 -25.36
N ILE A 40 22.33 -5.95 -24.98
CA ILE A 40 22.01 -4.86 -25.91
C ILE A 40 23.04 -4.78 -27.05
N ALA A 41 24.33 -5.01 -26.76
CA ALA A 41 25.37 -5.04 -27.78
C ALA A 41 25.18 -6.20 -28.77
N ALA A 42 24.82 -7.39 -28.30
CA ALA A 42 24.52 -8.54 -29.15
C ALA A 42 23.28 -8.29 -30.04
N CYS A 43 22.21 -7.71 -29.48
CA CYS A 43 21.01 -7.35 -30.25
C CYS A 43 21.30 -6.32 -31.37
N ARG A 44 22.30 -5.45 -31.18
CA ARG A 44 22.72 -4.48 -32.20
C ARG A 44 23.57 -5.09 -33.31
N GLN A 45 24.34 -6.13 -33.02
CA GLN A 45 25.16 -6.83 -34.02
C GLN A 45 24.31 -7.75 -34.90
N ASP A 46 23.30 -8.41 -34.35
CA ASP A 46 22.38 -9.26 -35.13
C ASP A 46 21.53 -8.47 -36.14
N GLY A 47 21.18 -7.22 -35.83
CA GLY A 47 20.45 -6.35 -36.76
C GLY A 47 21.30 -5.83 -37.92
N ALA A 48 22.64 -5.94 -37.82
CA ALA A 48 23.56 -5.55 -38.88
C ALA A 48 23.79 -6.68 -39.91
N GLU A 49 23.78 -7.96 -39.49
CA GLU A 49 23.92 -9.09 -40.43
C GLU A 49 22.65 -9.35 -41.27
N GLU A 50 21.45 -8.97 -40.80
CA GLU A 50 20.21 -9.08 -41.61
C GLU A 50 20.09 -7.98 -42.69
N GLN A 51 20.80 -6.85 -42.54
CA GLN A 51 20.77 -5.75 -43.53
C GLN A 51 21.72 -5.97 -44.72
N ASP A 52 22.78 -6.75 -44.56
CA ASP A 52 23.73 -7.04 -45.64
C ASP A 52 23.22 -8.09 -46.67
N VAL A 53 22.10 -8.77 -46.38
CA VAL A 53 21.44 -9.69 -47.34
C VAL A 53 20.34 -9.00 -48.17
N ALA A 54 19.91 -7.80 -47.78
CA ALA A 54 18.84 -7.05 -48.45
C ALA A 54 19.33 -6.08 -49.55
N SER A 55 20.61 -6.16 -49.94
CA SER A 55 21.20 -5.39 -51.04
C SER A 55 21.53 -6.30 -52.23
N GLY A 56 20.54 -7.05 -52.70
CA GLY A 56 20.61 -7.93 -53.87
C GLY A 56 19.38 -7.73 -54.76
N ASP A 57 19.58 -6.91 -55.79
CA ASP A 57 18.72 -6.61 -56.93
C ASP A 57 17.94 -7.81 -57.52
N SER A 58 16.61 -7.66 -57.71
CA SER A 58 15.87 -7.92 -58.96
C SER A 58 14.34 -7.95 -58.76
N GLY A 59 13.63 -7.01 -59.41
CA GLY A 59 12.20 -7.18 -59.76
C GLY A 59 12.03 -8.28 -60.82
N PRO A 60 10.78 -8.74 -61.15
CA PRO A 60 9.74 -7.85 -61.69
C PRO A 60 8.27 -8.18 -61.30
N VAL A 61 7.39 -7.20 -61.45
CA VAL A 61 5.92 -7.31 -61.53
C VAL A 61 5.55 -6.58 -62.84
N PRO A 62 4.63 -7.03 -63.74
CA PRO A 62 3.21 -7.18 -63.39
C PRO A 62 2.32 -8.14 -64.21
N ALA A 63 1.21 -8.62 -63.62
CA ALA A 63 -0.04 -8.88 -64.34
C ALA A 63 -1.24 -9.11 -63.40
N GLY A 64 -2.33 -8.36 -63.64
CA GLY A 64 -3.69 -8.89 -63.50
C GLY A 64 -4.43 -8.56 -62.20
N GLY A 65 -5.49 -7.76 -62.29
CA GLY A 65 -6.50 -7.68 -61.23
C GLY A 65 -7.37 -6.44 -61.23
N CYS A 66 -8.00 -6.10 -62.35
CA CYS A 66 -8.99 -5.02 -62.42
C CYS A 66 -10.34 -5.52 -61.86
N TRP A 67 -10.70 -5.11 -60.63
CA TRP A 67 -12.07 -5.30 -60.11
C TRP A 67 -12.86 -3.99 -60.23
N ARG A 68 -13.59 -3.89 -61.34
CA ARG A 68 -15.01 -3.48 -61.45
C ARG A 68 -15.60 -2.70 -60.25
N TRP A 69 -15.77 -1.39 -60.42
CA TRP A 69 -16.73 -0.60 -59.64
C TRP A 69 -17.95 -0.19 -60.48
N LYS A 70 -19.10 -0.44 -59.85
CA LYS A 70 -20.47 -0.22 -60.29
C LYS A 70 -20.75 1.29 -60.30
N ARG A 71 -21.28 1.79 -61.42
CA ARG A 71 -21.61 3.19 -61.67
C ARG A 71 -23.02 3.47 -61.18
N GLU A 72 -23.16 4.34 -60.19
CA GLU A 72 -24.40 5.08 -59.92
C GLU A 72 -24.06 6.39 -59.19
N SER A 73 -24.18 7.51 -59.89
CA SER A 73 -24.56 8.83 -59.37
C SER A 73 -24.50 9.82 -60.53
N GLY A 74 -25.68 10.35 -60.87
CA GLY A 74 -25.82 11.39 -61.88
C GLY A 74 -25.43 12.76 -61.33
N TRP A 75 -24.88 13.60 -62.22
CA TRP A 75 -25.08 15.04 -62.20
C TRP A 75 -25.19 15.54 -63.65
N PRO A 76 -26.03 16.54 -63.94
CA PRO A 76 -26.30 17.02 -65.29
C PRO A 76 -25.31 18.13 -65.67
N ARG A 77 -24.84 18.14 -66.93
CA ARG A 77 -24.22 19.34 -67.50
C ARG A 77 -25.06 19.86 -68.66
N ARG A 78 -25.61 21.03 -68.39
CA ARG A 78 -26.37 21.92 -69.28
C ARG A 78 -25.49 22.31 -70.48
N GLY A 79 -26.15 22.44 -71.63
CA GLY A 79 -25.53 22.37 -72.95
C GLY A 79 -24.66 23.54 -73.37
N HIS A 80 -23.75 23.22 -74.29
CA HIS A 80 -23.41 24.08 -75.41
C HIS A 80 -23.55 23.27 -76.69
N LYS A 81 -24.42 23.75 -77.58
CA LYS A 81 -24.54 23.31 -78.97
C LYS A 81 -23.25 23.70 -79.70
N GLN A 82 -22.67 22.78 -80.48
CA GLN A 82 -22.47 22.97 -81.93
C GLN A 82 -21.87 21.72 -82.60
N ARG A 83 -22.70 21.13 -83.47
CA ARG A 83 -22.39 20.59 -84.80
C ARG A 83 -21.33 19.48 -84.92
N ALA A 84 -21.80 18.24 -84.85
CA ALA A 84 -21.16 17.12 -85.52
C ALA A 84 -21.27 17.31 -87.04
N VAL A 85 -20.12 17.32 -87.73
CA VAL A 85 -20.04 16.96 -89.14
C VAL A 85 -19.71 15.47 -89.13
N SER A 86 -20.64 14.69 -89.66
CA SER A 86 -20.49 13.27 -89.93
C SER A 86 -19.42 13.06 -91.01
N CYS A 87 -18.48 12.15 -90.77
CA CYS A 87 -17.78 11.45 -91.84
C CYS A 87 -18.07 9.95 -91.67
N PRO A 88 -18.57 9.27 -92.71
CA PRO A 88 -18.95 7.86 -92.64
C PRO A 88 -17.71 6.95 -92.73
N THR A 89 -17.74 5.91 -91.91
CA THR A 89 -17.06 4.63 -92.15
C THR A 89 -17.82 3.86 -93.23
N GLU A 90 -17.30 3.94 -94.45
CA GLU A 90 -17.52 3.06 -95.60
C GLU A 90 -16.19 3.15 -96.36
N ASP A 91 -15.57 2.15 -96.97
CA ASP A 91 -15.96 0.81 -97.36
C ASP A 91 -14.64 0.11 -97.75
N ASN A 92 -14.56 -1.19 -97.50
CA ASN A 92 -13.48 -2.06 -97.93
C ASN A 92 -13.63 -2.30 -99.45
N GLY A 93 -13.21 -1.32 -100.24
CA GLY A 93 -13.24 -1.35 -101.70
C GLY A 93 -11.88 -1.63 -102.33
N ARG A 94 -11.55 -2.92 -102.51
CA ARG A 94 -10.89 -3.48 -103.70
C ARG A 94 -9.87 -2.58 -104.44
N ALA A 95 -8.60 -2.60 -104.04
CA ALA A 95 -7.51 -2.17 -104.92
C ALA A 95 -7.15 -3.32 -105.88
N SER A 96 -7.81 -3.35 -107.05
CA SER A 96 -7.32 -4.12 -108.21
C SER A 96 -5.96 -3.58 -108.66
N PRO A 97 -5.02 -4.43 -109.14
CA PRO A 97 -3.88 -3.97 -109.91
C PRO A 97 -4.35 -3.73 -111.35
N ALA A 98 -4.61 -2.47 -111.69
CA ALA A 98 -4.84 -2.05 -113.08
C ALA A 98 -4.13 -0.71 -113.31
N ALA A 99 -2.81 -0.78 -113.45
CA ALA A 99 -1.99 0.31 -113.98
C ALA A 99 -0.75 -0.30 -114.67
N ALA A 100 -0.99 -1.19 -115.62
CA ALA A 100 -0.13 -1.29 -116.78
C ALA A 100 -0.91 -0.66 -117.93
N GLN A 101 -0.25 0.23 -118.66
CA GLN A 101 -0.71 0.86 -119.91
C GLN A 101 -1.42 2.22 -119.78
N LEU A 102 -0.64 3.27 -119.54
CA LEU A 102 -0.82 4.57 -120.22
C LEU A 102 0.57 5.16 -120.55
N GLN A 103 1.10 4.70 -121.69
CA GLN A 103 2.05 5.46 -122.49
C GLN A 103 1.28 6.65 -123.07
N GLY A 104 1.60 7.85 -122.62
CA GLY A 104 0.96 9.10 -123.07
C GLY A 104 2.01 10.19 -123.14
N ASP A 105 2.78 10.17 -124.23
CA ASP A 105 3.61 11.28 -124.67
C ASP A 105 2.71 12.49 -124.91
N ASN A 106 2.88 13.55 -124.14
CA ASN A 106 2.39 14.88 -124.50
C ASN A 106 3.48 15.90 -124.17
N VAL A 107 4.24 16.24 -125.20
CA VAL A 107 5.34 17.22 -125.19
C VAL A 107 4.78 18.59 -125.55
N ASP A 108 4.93 19.50 -124.59
CA ASP A 108 5.15 20.96 -124.67
C ASP A 108 4.36 21.82 -125.68
N VAL A 109 3.55 22.74 -125.13
CA VAL A 109 3.67 24.18 -125.41
C VAL A 109 3.41 24.96 -124.11
N THR A 110 4.43 25.09 -123.25
CA THR A 110 4.48 26.17 -122.25
C THR A 110 5.57 27.13 -122.67
N THR A 111 5.28 28.42 -122.71
CA THR A 111 6.28 29.40 -123.14
C THR A 111 7.39 29.51 -122.08
N PRO A 112 8.67 29.73 -122.46
CA PRO A 112 9.80 29.70 -121.53
C PRO A 112 9.70 30.73 -120.38
N ALA A 113 8.92 31.80 -120.54
CA ALA A 113 8.63 32.78 -119.49
C ALA A 113 7.65 32.25 -118.42
N GLU A 114 6.64 31.47 -118.82
CA GLU A 114 5.70 30.81 -117.90
C GLU A 114 6.40 29.71 -117.09
N ALA A 115 7.29 28.95 -117.74
CA ALA A 115 8.13 27.95 -117.06
C ALA A 115 9.07 28.59 -116.01
N ALA A 116 9.61 29.78 -116.27
CA ALA A 116 10.41 30.53 -115.29
C ALA A 116 9.57 31.05 -114.12
N GLY A 117 8.35 31.54 -114.37
CA GLY A 117 7.40 31.98 -113.34
C GLY A 117 6.89 30.84 -112.45
N LEU A 118 6.66 29.65 -113.02
CA LEU A 118 6.33 28.45 -112.24
C LEU A 118 7.51 28.01 -111.36
N ARG A 119 8.74 28.09 -111.86
CA ARG A 119 9.95 27.79 -111.07
C ARG A 119 10.17 28.77 -109.92
N SER A 120 9.93 30.07 -110.12
CA SER A 120 10.04 31.06 -109.03
C SER A 120 8.95 30.84 -107.97
N ARG A 121 7.71 30.56 -108.38
CA ARG A 121 6.59 30.26 -107.48
C ARG A 121 6.81 28.94 -106.71
N ALA A 122 7.35 27.92 -107.35
CA ALA A 122 7.72 26.66 -106.71
C ALA A 122 8.83 26.85 -105.66
N ARG A 123 9.86 27.67 -105.97
CA ARG A 123 10.90 28.05 -104.99
C ARG A 123 10.31 28.82 -103.82
N GLN A 124 9.41 29.75 -104.06
CA GLN A 124 8.72 30.50 -103.02
C GLN A 124 7.88 29.58 -102.12
N LEU A 125 7.11 28.64 -102.69
CA LEU A 125 6.37 27.63 -101.94
C LEU A 125 7.29 26.72 -101.13
N ALA A 126 8.44 26.32 -101.68
CA ALA A 126 9.43 25.52 -100.94
C ALA A 126 9.99 26.29 -99.73
N THR A 127 10.30 27.59 -99.88
CA THR A 127 10.73 28.42 -98.74
C THR A 127 9.65 28.61 -97.69
N GLN A 128 8.38 28.76 -98.11
CA GLN A 128 7.25 28.84 -97.20
C GLN A 128 7.00 27.52 -96.47
N ASN A 129 7.02 26.38 -97.16
CA ASN A 129 6.89 25.06 -96.54
C ASN A 129 8.03 24.80 -95.55
N ALA A 130 9.27 25.17 -95.87
CA ALA A 130 10.39 25.04 -94.94
C ALA A 130 10.22 25.92 -93.69
N LYS A 131 9.55 27.07 -93.79
CA LYS A 131 9.20 27.90 -92.62
C LYS A 131 8.10 27.23 -91.80
N LEU A 132 7.01 26.81 -92.45
CA LEU A 132 5.90 26.13 -91.78
C LEU A 132 6.36 24.86 -91.06
N GLN A 133 7.31 24.12 -91.64
CA GLN A 133 7.86 22.92 -91.02
C GLN A 133 8.66 23.25 -89.76
N ARG A 134 9.52 24.27 -89.77
CA ARG A 134 10.23 24.73 -88.57
C ARG A 134 9.27 25.25 -87.50
N ASP A 135 8.25 26.01 -87.89
CA ASP A 135 7.24 26.52 -86.97
C ASP A 135 6.44 25.36 -86.35
N ALA A 136 6.18 24.28 -87.11
CA ALA A 136 5.55 23.06 -86.62
C ALA A 136 6.45 22.28 -85.66
N GLU A 137 7.73 22.08 -86.00
CA GLU A 137 8.73 21.44 -85.13
C GLU A 137 8.86 22.18 -83.80
N LEU A 138 8.94 23.53 -83.83
CA LEU A 138 8.98 24.35 -82.62
C LEU A 138 7.69 24.23 -81.80
N ALA A 139 6.53 24.16 -82.44
CA ALA A 139 5.26 23.95 -81.74
C ALA A 139 5.19 22.56 -81.09
N GLU A 140 5.73 21.52 -81.75
CA GLU A 140 5.83 20.17 -81.19
C GLU A 140 6.76 20.12 -79.97
N GLU A 141 7.93 20.77 -80.02
CA GLU A 141 8.85 20.87 -78.87
C GLU A 141 8.20 21.58 -77.68
N LEU A 142 7.50 22.70 -77.91
CA LEU A 142 6.80 23.42 -76.84
C LEU A 142 5.65 22.57 -76.26
N ASN A 143 4.90 21.86 -77.10
CA ASN A 143 3.85 20.96 -76.64
C ASN A 143 4.43 19.78 -75.81
N ALA A 144 5.58 19.23 -76.20
CA ALA A 144 6.26 18.20 -75.43
C ALA A 144 6.67 18.72 -74.04
N ARG A 145 7.27 19.91 -73.97
CA ARG A 145 7.62 20.56 -72.68
C ARG A 145 6.40 20.81 -71.81
N LEU A 146 5.30 21.31 -72.38
CA LEU A 146 4.05 21.51 -71.64
C LEU A 146 3.47 20.18 -71.14
N ALA A 147 3.55 19.11 -71.93
CA ALA A 147 3.08 17.79 -71.51
C ALA A 147 3.91 17.24 -70.33
N GLU A 148 5.23 17.46 -70.34
CA GLU A 148 6.12 17.12 -69.22
C GLU A 148 5.79 17.92 -67.96
N GLU A 149 5.62 19.24 -68.06
CA GLU A 149 5.23 20.09 -66.93
C GLU A 149 3.87 19.65 -66.36
N ILE A 150 2.89 19.33 -67.21
CA ILE A 150 1.60 18.79 -66.78
C ILE A 150 1.79 17.46 -66.03
N ALA A 151 2.63 16.55 -66.54
CA ALA A 151 2.90 15.28 -65.89
C ALA A 151 3.58 15.47 -64.51
N GLN A 152 4.54 16.40 -64.42
CA GLN A 152 5.22 16.76 -63.18
C GLN A 152 4.26 17.37 -62.15
N LEU A 153 3.44 18.34 -62.55
CA LEU A 153 2.43 18.95 -61.69
C LEU A 153 1.39 17.93 -61.21
N GLN A 154 0.99 17.01 -62.08
CA GLN A 154 0.11 15.91 -61.68
C GLN A 154 0.78 14.97 -60.68
N ALA A 155 2.06 14.63 -60.86
CA ALA A 155 2.81 13.83 -59.89
C ALA A 155 2.92 14.55 -58.54
N GLN A 156 3.22 15.85 -58.56
CA GLN A 156 3.28 16.68 -57.36
C GLN A 156 1.91 16.73 -56.64
N LEU A 157 0.81 16.92 -57.38
CA LEU A 157 -0.54 16.91 -56.81
C LEU A 157 -0.90 15.56 -56.20
N ARG A 158 -0.52 14.44 -56.84
CA ARG A 158 -0.73 13.09 -56.28
C ARG A 158 0.07 12.90 -54.98
N SER A 159 1.34 13.32 -54.96
CA SER A 159 2.18 13.22 -53.75
C SER A 159 1.66 14.08 -52.60
N SER A 160 1.21 15.31 -52.89
CA SER A 160 0.60 16.21 -51.91
C SER A 160 -0.70 15.63 -51.35
N ARG A 161 -1.55 15.02 -52.19
CA ARG A 161 -2.75 14.33 -51.74
C ARG A 161 -2.43 13.16 -50.82
N GLN A 162 -1.43 12.35 -51.16
CA GLN A 162 -1.01 11.23 -50.31
C GLN A 162 -0.49 11.71 -48.94
N ALA A 163 0.31 12.79 -48.91
CA ALA A 163 0.78 13.38 -47.66
C ALA A 163 -0.38 13.93 -46.81
N LEU A 164 -1.41 14.51 -47.44
CA LEU A 164 -2.61 14.97 -46.74
C LEU A 164 -3.42 13.82 -46.14
N GLU A 165 -3.58 12.69 -46.83
CA GLU A 165 -4.27 11.53 -46.26
C GLU A 165 -3.46 10.92 -45.11
N GLN A 166 -2.12 10.86 -45.20
CA GLN A 166 -1.28 10.43 -44.07
C GLN A 166 -1.42 11.37 -42.86
N ALA A 167 -1.47 12.68 -43.09
CA ALA A 167 -1.68 13.64 -42.01
C ALA A 167 -3.07 13.48 -41.36
N ARG A 168 -4.10 13.11 -42.11
CA ARG A 168 -5.44 12.82 -41.56
C ARG A 168 -5.43 11.59 -40.66
N VAL A 169 -4.82 10.48 -41.12
CA VAL A 169 -4.70 9.26 -40.31
C VAL A 169 -3.93 9.55 -39.01
N ALA A 170 -2.83 10.32 -39.08
CA ALA A 170 -2.09 10.72 -37.88
C ALA A 170 -2.91 11.60 -36.92
N VAL A 171 -3.83 12.42 -37.42
CA VAL A 171 -4.76 13.20 -36.57
C VAL A 171 -5.76 12.30 -35.87
N GLU A 172 -6.30 11.30 -36.56
CA GLU A 172 -7.19 10.29 -35.95
C GLU A 172 -6.46 9.51 -34.83
N GLU A 173 -5.23 9.04 -35.09
CA GLU A 173 -4.39 8.39 -34.07
C GLU A 173 -4.12 9.29 -32.86
N LEU A 174 -3.87 10.59 -33.08
CA LEU A 174 -3.70 11.56 -32.00
C LEU A 174 -4.98 11.74 -31.17
N ASP A 175 -6.15 11.69 -31.80
CA ASP A 175 -7.42 11.78 -31.08
C ASP A 175 -7.70 10.52 -30.25
N ASP A 176 -7.35 9.33 -30.76
CA ASP A 176 -7.37 8.08 -29.98
C ASP A 176 -6.41 8.14 -28.78
N MET A 177 -5.18 8.61 -28.99
CA MET A 177 -4.23 8.79 -27.89
C MET A 177 -4.72 9.82 -26.86
N LYS A 178 -5.39 10.89 -27.27
CA LYS A 178 -6.02 11.85 -26.34
C LYS A 178 -7.15 11.19 -25.55
N ALA A 179 -7.93 10.32 -26.16
CA ALA A 179 -8.99 9.58 -25.46
C ALA A 179 -8.40 8.67 -24.38
N VAL A 180 -7.35 7.91 -24.71
CA VAL A 180 -6.61 7.08 -23.74
C VAL A 180 -5.99 7.93 -22.62
N ALA A 181 -5.40 9.07 -22.96
CA ALA A 181 -4.82 9.98 -21.96
C ALA A 181 -5.88 10.49 -20.97
N LYS A 182 -7.06 10.90 -21.45
CA LYS A 182 -8.18 11.30 -20.60
C LYS A 182 -8.67 10.18 -19.69
N GLN A 183 -8.81 8.97 -20.23
CA GLN A 183 -9.20 7.81 -19.43
C GLN A 183 -8.19 7.53 -18.30
N LEU A 184 -6.88 7.57 -18.60
CA LEU A 184 -5.84 7.38 -17.58
C LEU A 184 -5.83 8.50 -16.54
N GLU A 185 -6.11 9.75 -16.94
CA GLU A 185 -6.27 10.87 -16.00
C GLU A 185 -7.44 10.63 -15.04
N GLU A 186 -8.60 10.22 -15.56
CA GLU A 186 -9.78 9.88 -14.77
C GLU A 186 -9.49 8.74 -13.79
N GLU A 187 -8.93 7.62 -14.26
CA GLU A 187 -8.51 6.49 -13.43
C GLU A 187 -7.53 6.92 -12.34
N ASN A 188 -6.57 7.79 -12.67
CA ASN A 188 -5.60 8.30 -11.70
C ASN A 188 -6.26 9.19 -10.64
N THR A 189 -7.22 10.04 -11.03
CA THR A 189 -7.98 10.84 -10.06
C THR A 189 -8.83 9.97 -9.13
N GLU A 190 -9.42 8.90 -9.66
CA GLU A 190 -10.20 7.94 -8.88
C GLU A 190 -9.33 7.14 -7.91
N LEU A 191 -8.19 6.62 -8.36
CA LEU A 191 -7.21 5.95 -7.49
C LEU A 191 -6.72 6.88 -6.36
N ARG A 192 -6.46 8.16 -6.67
CA ARG A 192 -6.09 9.15 -5.63
C ARG A 192 -7.23 9.37 -4.63
N ARG A 193 -8.47 9.40 -5.08
CA ARG A 193 -9.64 9.50 -4.19
C ARG A 193 -9.77 8.27 -3.30
N GLN A 194 -9.63 7.07 -3.87
CA GLN A 194 -9.64 5.82 -3.13
C GLN A 194 -8.53 5.75 -2.08
N ALA A 195 -7.30 6.12 -2.44
CA ALA A 195 -6.18 6.18 -1.51
C ALA A 195 -6.43 7.16 -0.35
N ARG A 196 -7.02 8.34 -0.62
CA ARG A 196 -7.41 9.29 0.43
C ARG A 196 -8.45 8.71 1.37
N HIS A 197 -9.48 8.05 0.84
CA HIS A 197 -10.51 7.41 1.67
C HIS A 197 -9.95 6.26 2.53
N ALA A 198 -9.10 5.41 1.95
CA ALA A 198 -8.43 4.35 2.71
C ALA A 198 -7.56 4.92 3.84
N ASN A 199 -6.77 5.96 3.56
CA ASN A 199 -5.96 6.64 4.58
C ASN A 199 -6.82 7.26 5.69
N GLN A 200 -7.96 7.89 5.34
CA GLN A 200 -8.88 8.44 6.34
C GLN A 200 -9.46 7.35 7.25
N ARG A 201 -9.83 6.19 6.69
CA ARG A 201 -10.30 5.04 7.48
C ARG A 201 -9.23 4.53 8.44
N LEU A 202 -8.01 4.32 7.94
CA LEU A 202 -6.89 3.88 8.77
C LEU A 202 -6.55 4.87 9.88
N LEU A 203 -6.68 6.18 9.62
CA LEU A 203 -6.50 7.20 10.67
C LEU A 203 -7.59 7.11 11.74
N ALA A 204 -8.85 6.93 11.36
CA ALA A 204 -9.95 6.76 12.32
C ALA A 204 -9.81 5.46 13.13
N GLU A 205 -9.43 4.35 12.49
CA GLU A 205 -9.12 3.09 13.17
C GLU A 205 -7.92 3.23 14.12
N GLY A 206 -6.86 3.92 13.68
CA GLY A 206 -5.70 4.22 14.51
C GLY A 206 -6.04 5.05 15.74
N GLN A 207 -6.91 6.06 15.60
CA GLN A 207 -7.43 6.85 16.72
C GLN A 207 -8.25 5.99 17.68
N GLY A 208 -9.16 5.14 17.18
CA GLY A 208 -9.95 4.25 18.02
C GLY A 208 -9.09 3.25 18.80
N LEU A 209 -8.05 2.69 18.18
CA LEU A 209 -7.10 1.81 18.88
C LEU A 209 -6.29 2.57 19.93
N GLN A 210 -5.89 3.82 19.65
CA GLN A 210 -5.18 4.66 20.61
C GLN A 210 -6.05 4.95 21.85
N GLU A 211 -7.33 5.25 21.66
CA GLU A 211 -8.29 5.43 22.76
C GLU A 211 -8.45 4.14 23.59
N GLN A 212 -8.53 2.97 22.93
CA GLN A 212 -8.60 1.69 23.63
C GLN A 212 -7.34 1.41 24.48
N ILE A 213 -6.15 1.69 23.94
CA ILE A 213 -4.88 1.56 24.67
C ILE A 213 -4.88 2.49 25.89
N GLN A 214 -5.32 3.74 25.74
CA GLN A 214 -5.41 4.69 26.85
C GLN A 214 -6.40 4.22 27.93
N ALA A 215 -7.57 3.72 27.52
CA ALA A 215 -8.56 3.18 28.46
C ALA A 215 -8.02 1.96 29.22
N GLN A 216 -7.29 1.06 28.53
CA GLN A 216 -6.64 -0.08 29.17
C GLN A 216 -5.52 0.36 30.12
N ALA A 217 -4.71 1.36 29.74
CA ALA A 217 -3.69 1.91 30.61
C ALA A 217 -4.28 2.51 31.90
N ALA A 218 -5.39 3.25 31.79
CA ALA A 218 -6.11 3.77 32.96
C ALA A 218 -6.65 2.65 33.87
N ARG A 219 -7.16 1.56 33.29
CA ARG A 219 -7.59 0.37 34.06
C ARG A 219 -6.42 -0.29 34.78
N MET A 220 -5.27 -0.46 34.12
CA MET A 220 -4.06 -1.01 34.75
C MET A 220 -3.60 -0.13 35.92
N ALA A 221 -3.53 1.19 35.75
CA ALA A 221 -3.16 2.12 36.82
C ALA A 221 -4.12 2.05 38.02
N SER A 222 -5.43 1.89 37.78
CA SER A 222 -6.41 1.69 38.85
C SER A 222 -6.17 0.38 39.62
N LEU A 223 -5.90 -0.72 38.92
CA LEU A 223 -5.58 -2.00 39.54
C LEU A 223 -4.27 -1.95 40.33
N GLU A 224 -3.23 -1.30 39.81
CA GLU A 224 -1.98 -1.07 40.54
C GLU A 224 -2.23 -0.29 41.83
N ALA A 225 -3.02 0.79 41.77
CA ALA A 225 -3.39 1.55 42.96
C ALA A 225 -4.21 0.74 43.96
N GLN A 226 -5.02 -0.23 43.51
CA GLN A 226 -5.71 -1.18 44.39
C GLN A 226 -4.74 -2.16 45.04
N LEU A 227 -3.79 -2.71 44.28
CA LEU A 227 -2.75 -3.60 44.80
C LEU A 227 -1.89 -2.89 45.85
N CYS A 228 -1.45 -1.66 45.60
CA CYS A 228 -0.71 -0.86 46.59
C CYS A 228 -1.49 -0.67 47.89
N ARG A 229 -2.79 -0.39 47.81
CA ARG A 229 -3.67 -0.28 48.97
C ARG A 229 -3.78 -1.61 49.73
N GLY A 230 -3.96 -2.72 49.01
CA GLY A 230 -4.00 -4.06 49.58
C GLY A 230 -2.71 -4.41 50.32
N THR A 231 -1.55 -4.14 49.72
CA THR A 231 -0.24 -4.35 50.34
C THR A 231 -0.06 -3.53 51.61
N ALA A 232 -0.47 -2.26 51.61
CA ALA A 232 -0.41 -1.41 52.80
C ALA A 232 -1.28 -1.97 53.95
N LEU A 233 -2.51 -2.41 53.65
CA LEU A 233 -3.39 -3.03 54.64
C LEU A 233 -2.82 -4.33 55.22
N LEU A 234 -2.22 -5.18 54.39
CA LEU A 234 -1.55 -6.39 54.85
C LEU A 234 -0.38 -6.06 55.79
N SER A 235 0.47 -5.10 55.41
CA SER A 235 1.59 -4.69 56.27
C SER A 235 1.14 -4.11 57.62
N ALA A 236 0.03 -3.36 57.63
CA ALA A 236 -0.57 -2.85 58.87
C ALA A 236 -1.12 -3.98 59.74
N ARG A 237 -1.76 -4.99 59.13
CA ARG A 237 -2.24 -6.19 59.84
C ARG A 237 -1.07 -6.98 60.43
N ASP A 238 0.01 -7.17 59.68
CA ASP A 238 1.19 -7.90 60.17
C ASP A 238 1.85 -7.17 61.35
N ALA A 239 1.94 -5.84 61.30
CA ALA A 239 2.41 -5.03 62.43
C ALA A 239 1.49 -5.16 63.67
N ALA A 240 0.17 -5.15 63.49
CA ALA A 240 -0.79 -5.34 64.58
C ALA A 240 -0.71 -6.75 65.18
N LEU A 241 -0.51 -7.78 64.36
CA LEU A 241 -0.29 -9.15 64.81
C LEU A 241 1.02 -9.29 65.59
N ALA A 242 2.10 -8.66 65.12
CA ALA A 242 3.37 -8.61 65.85
C ALA A 242 3.22 -7.95 67.23
N GLN A 243 2.49 -6.83 67.30
CA GLN A 243 2.20 -6.14 68.56
C GLN A 243 1.32 -7.00 69.50
N ALA A 244 0.31 -7.68 68.97
CA ALA A 244 -0.52 -8.60 69.77
C ALA A 244 0.31 -9.77 70.30
N GLY A 245 1.25 -10.29 69.49
CA GLY A 245 2.21 -11.31 69.90
C GLY A 245 3.12 -10.85 71.04
N GLN A 246 3.65 -9.62 70.97
CA GLN A 246 4.46 -9.02 72.04
C GLN A 246 3.66 -8.90 73.34
N ARG A 247 2.42 -8.37 73.29
CA ARG A 247 1.54 -8.26 74.46
C ARG A 247 1.23 -9.62 75.08
N ALA A 248 1.02 -10.65 74.26
CA ALA A 248 0.79 -12.00 74.74
C ALA A 248 2.02 -12.53 75.49
N GLN A 249 3.23 -12.32 74.95
CA GLN A 249 4.49 -12.69 75.62
C GLN A 249 4.69 -11.97 76.95
N GLU A 250 4.41 -10.65 76.99
CA GLU A 250 4.48 -9.86 78.23
C GLU A 250 3.53 -10.39 79.30
N LEU A 251 2.28 -10.70 78.93
CA LEU A 251 1.30 -11.28 79.85
C LEU A 251 1.70 -12.68 80.32
N THR A 252 2.27 -13.51 79.44
CA THR A 252 2.81 -14.83 79.83
C THR A 252 3.95 -14.67 80.84
N ALA A 253 4.89 -13.74 80.61
CA ALA A 253 5.97 -13.48 81.55
C ALA A 253 5.44 -12.99 82.91
N ALA A 254 4.46 -12.08 82.91
CA ALA A 254 3.82 -11.61 84.14
C ALA A 254 3.12 -12.75 84.90
N LEU A 255 2.45 -13.68 84.20
CA LEU A 255 1.84 -14.86 84.81
C LEU A 255 2.90 -15.77 85.46
N GLU A 256 4.03 -16.01 84.78
CA GLU A 256 5.14 -16.79 85.35
C GLU A 256 5.71 -16.13 86.62
N GLU A 257 5.83 -14.80 86.64
CA GLU A 257 6.24 -14.05 87.84
C GLU A 257 5.24 -14.20 88.99
N TYR A 258 3.93 -14.06 88.71
CA TYR A 258 2.89 -14.28 89.72
C TYR A 258 2.91 -15.72 90.24
N GLU A 259 3.11 -16.71 89.38
CA GLU A 259 3.24 -18.12 89.78
C GLU A 259 4.42 -18.33 90.72
N ARG A 260 5.59 -17.72 90.45
CA ARG A 260 6.76 -17.75 91.34
C ARG A 260 6.44 -17.14 92.71
N VAL A 261 5.83 -15.95 92.75
CA VAL A 261 5.44 -15.30 94.02
C VAL A 261 4.44 -16.15 94.81
N VAL A 262 3.47 -16.78 94.13
CA VAL A 262 2.52 -17.70 94.80
C VAL A 262 3.24 -18.92 95.37
N GLN A 263 4.24 -19.47 94.68
CA GLN A 263 5.05 -20.58 95.19
C GLN A 263 5.86 -20.16 96.42
N GLU A 264 6.49 -18.99 96.41
CA GLU A 264 7.21 -18.43 97.57
C GLU A 264 6.28 -18.24 98.78
N LEU A 265 5.13 -17.59 98.59
CA LEU A 265 4.13 -17.39 99.65
C LEU A 265 3.61 -18.72 100.23
N ARG A 266 3.48 -19.77 99.40
CA ARG A 266 3.10 -21.11 99.88
C ARG A 266 4.18 -21.71 100.77
N LEU A 267 5.46 -21.59 100.40
CA LEU A 267 6.60 -22.05 101.20
C LEU A 267 6.71 -21.29 102.53
N GLU A 268 6.49 -19.98 102.52
CA GLU A 268 6.44 -19.17 103.73
C GLU A 268 5.28 -19.58 104.63
N THR A 269 4.10 -19.81 104.06
CA THR A 269 2.93 -20.26 104.81
C THR A 269 3.17 -21.62 105.48
N THR A 270 3.79 -22.58 104.77
CA THR A 270 4.12 -23.89 105.36
C THR A 270 5.20 -23.76 106.45
N ARG A 271 6.21 -22.92 106.24
CA ARG A 271 7.25 -22.60 107.24
C ARG A 271 6.65 -21.98 108.51
N LEU A 272 5.81 -20.97 108.37
CA LEU A 272 5.12 -20.31 109.50
C LEU A 272 4.22 -21.30 110.25
N ARG A 273 3.47 -22.15 109.54
CA ARG A 273 2.67 -23.22 110.16
C ARG A 273 3.52 -24.20 110.94
N GLN A 274 4.69 -24.59 110.40
CA GLN A 274 5.62 -25.47 111.08
C GLN A 274 6.17 -24.83 112.36
N GLN A 275 6.58 -23.55 112.31
CA GLN A 275 7.04 -22.80 113.47
C GLN A 275 5.96 -22.69 114.55
N LEU A 276 4.71 -22.41 114.17
CA LEU A 276 3.58 -22.39 115.11
C LEU A 276 3.31 -23.78 115.70
N GLY A 277 3.45 -24.85 114.90
CA GLY A 277 3.37 -26.23 115.38
C GLY A 277 4.44 -26.56 116.42
N GLN A 278 5.70 -26.24 116.13
CA GLN A 278 6.82 -26.40 117.06
C GLN A 278 6.62 -25.62 118.36
N MET A 279 6.17 -24.35 118.25
CA MET A 279 5.82 -23.58 119.44
C MET A 279 4.72 -24.28 120.23
N ARG A 280 3.61 -24.65 119.60
CA ARG A 280 2.49 -25.34 120.26
C ARG A 280 2.93 -26.62 120.98
N ASP A 281 3.78 -27.42 120.34
CA ASP A 281 4.28 -28.66 120.91
C ASP A 281 5.24 -28.38 122.09
N ALA A 282 6.09 -27.34 121.99
CA ALA A 282 6.89 -26.86 123.11
C ALA A 282 6.00 -26.40 124.28
N TRP A 283 4.96 -25.61 124.02
CA TRP A 283 3.98 -25.20 125.02
C TRP A 283 3.27 -26.40 125.66
N ALA A 284 2.94 -27.45 124.90
CA ALA A 284 2.36 -28.68 125.43
C ALA A 284 3.33 -29.44 126.35
N MET A 285 4.62 -29.46 126.03
CA MET A 285 5.67 -30.05 126.89
C MET A 285 5.88 -29.27 128.20
N TYR A 286 5.72 -27.94 128.18
CA TYR A 286 5.80 -27.10 129.39
C TYR A 286 4.48 -27.02 130.19
N GLY A 287 3.32 -27.27 129.56
CA GLY A 287 2.00 -27.24 130.19
C GLY A 287 1.47 -28.59 130.70
N GLY A 288 2.18 -29.69 130.46
CA GLY A 288 1.74 -31.06 130.76
C GLY A 288 1.69 -31.47 132.24
N THR A 289 2.01 -30.59 133.20
CA THR A 289 2.00 -30.96 134.63
C THR A 289 0.81 -30.43 135.43
N HIS A 290 -0.08 -29.60 134.89
CA HIS A 290 -1.27 -29.12 135.62
C HIS A 290 -2.54 -29.05 134.75
N GLY A 291 -3.53 -29.90 135.07
CA GLY A 291 -4.94 -29.61 134.78
C GLY A 291 -5.70 -30.61 133.91
N GLN A 292 -6.12 -31.73 134.52
CA GLN A 292 -7.23 -32.55 134.03
C GLN A 292 -8.54 -31.77 134.23
N GLY A 293 -9.08 -31.20 133.16
CA GLY A 293 -10.35 -30.45 133.17
C GLY A 293 -11.23 -30.84 131.99
N ARG A 294 -12.23 -31.68 132.25
CA ARG A 294 -13.34 -31.98 131.33
C ARG A 294 -14.02 -30.66 130.92
N PHE A 295 -14.03 -30.37 129.62
CA PHE A 295 -15.04 -29.48 129.03
C PHE A 295 -15.86 -30.28 128.02
N SER A 296 -17.00 -30.77 128.49
CA SER A 296 -18.15 -31.14 127.66
C SER A 296 -18.79 -29.85 127.13
N GLY A 297 -19.13 -29.82 125.84
CA GLY A 297 -19.55 -28.63 125.10
C GLY A 297 -20.92 -28.05 125.47
N PRO A 298 -21.43 -27.14 124.61
CA PRO A 298 -22.54 -27.59 123.77
C PRO A 298 -22.45 -27.11 122.31
N SER A 299 -22.96 -27.98 121.43
CA SER A 299 -23.33 -27.71 120.05
C SER A 299 -24.14 -26.42 119.92
N ARG A 300 -23.69 -25.50 119.06
CA ARG A 300 -24.58 -24.54 118.39
C ARG A 300 -24.68 -24.93 116.92
N VAL A 301 -25.81 -25.53 116.59
CA VAL A 301 -26.38 -25.58 115.25
C VAL A 301 -26.71 -24.14 114.87
N LEU A 302 -25.93 -23.57 113.94
CA LEU A 302 -26.37 -22.43 113.14
C LEU A 302 -26.66 -22.95 111.73
N THR A 303 -27.91 -23.36 111.55
CA THR A 303 -28.58 -23.31 110.25
C THR A 303 -28.67 -21.84 109.83
N SER A 304 -27.90 -21.42 108.84
CA SER A 304 -28.21 -20.23 108.04
C SER A 304 -28.23 -20.61 106.58
N ALA A 305 -29.42 -20.45 106.01
CA ALA A 305 -29.83 -20.72 104.65
C ALA A 305 -28.79 -20.43 103.57
N SER A 306 -28.69 -21.39 102.66
CA SER A 306 -28.24 -21.20 101.29
C SER A 306 -29.01 -20.05 100.63
N SER A 307 -28.27 -19.06 100.13
CA SER A 307 -28.70 -18.20 99.03
C SER A 307 -27.51 -18.01 98.09
N PRO A 308 -27.67 -18.22 96.77
CA PRO A 308 -26.57 -18.16 95.82
C PRO A 308 -26.28 -16.71 95.48
N SER A 309 -25.32 -16.11 96.18
CA SER A 309 -24.72 -14.86 95.73
C SER A 309 -23.83 -15.14 94.53
N HIS A 310 -24.25 -14.65 93.36
CA HIS A 310 -23.44 -14.55 92.15
C HIS A 310 -21.98 -14.20 92.45
N ARG A 311 -21.07 -15.18 92.38
CA ARG A 311 -19.66 -14.90 92.07
C ARG A 311 -19.58 -14.61 90.58
N ARG A 312 -19.74 -13.34 90.22
CA ARG A 312 -19.22 -12.85 88.94
C ARG A 312 -17.69 -12.93 89.01
N PRO A 313 -17.00 -13.47 88.00
CA PRO A 313 -15.57 -13.25 87.87
C PRO A 313 -15.34 -11.75 87.70
N TRP A 314 -14.38 -11.23 88.45
CA TRP A 314 -13.84 -9.89 88.30
C TRP A 314 -13.13 -9.85 86.92
N CYS A 315 -13.76 -9.24 85.93
CA CYS A 315 -13.10 -8.89 84.67
C CYS A 315 -12.68 -7.41 84.76
N PRO A 316 -11.39 -7.07 84.55
CA PRO A 316 -11.01 -5.69 84.32
C PRO A 316 -11.57 -5.28 82.95
N ARG A 317 -12.57 -4.40 82.97
CA ARG A 317 -13.14 -3.76 81.79
C ARG A 317 -12.18 -2.66 81.34
N SER A 318 -11.14 -3.01 80.59
CA SER A 318 -10.35 -2.03 79.85
C SER A 318 -11.12 -1.61 78.60
N GLN A 319 -11.64 -0.38 78.67
CA GLN A 319 -12.11 0.45 77.56
C GLN A 319 -11.13 0.36 76.38
N LEU A 320 -11.63 -0.12 75.24
CA LEU A 320 -11.02 0.05 73.93
C LEU A 320 -12.00 0.89 73.11
N ASP A 321 -11.78 2.20 73.12
CA ASP A 321 -12.42 3.12 72.19
C ASP A 321 -11.85 2.85 70.80
N ILE A 322 -12.67 2.27 69.93
CA ILE A 322 -12.41 2.20 68.49
C ILE A 322 -13.26 3.31 67.84
N PRO A 323 -12.66 4.37 67.27
CA PRO A 323 -13.42 5.31 66.46
C PRO A 323 -13.73 4.67 65.10
N ALA A 324 -15.00 4.33 64.90
CA ALA A 324 -15.55 4.00 63.60
C ALA A 324 -15.48 5.24 62.70
N THR A 325 -14.53 5.25 61.76
CA THR A 325 -14.46 6.28 60.72
C THR A 325 -15.32 5.83 59.55
N ALA A 326 -16.57 6.25 59.54
CA ALA A 326 -17.45 6.13 58.38
C ALA A 326 -17.15 7.28 57.41
N VAL A 327 -16.52 6.98 56.27
CA VAL A 327 -16.46 7.88 55.12
C VAL A 327 -17.65 7.57 54.24
N ALA A 328 -18.72 8.35 54.41
CA ALA A 328 -19.80 8.44 53.44
C ALA A 328 -19.42 9.54 52.42
N SER A 329 -19.22 9.14 51.16
CA SER A 329 -19.00 10.06 50.05
C SER A 329 -20.32 10.27 49.31
N GLN A 330 -20.79 11.51 49.29
CA GLN A 330 -21.89 12.02 48.46
C GLN A 330 -21.45 12.20 47.01
N GLY A 331 -22.42 12.10 46.10
CA GLY A 331 -22.41 12.62 44.72
C GLY A 331 -23.55 11.96 43.92
N THR A 332 -24.79 12.47 43.94
CA THR A 332 -25.39 13.54 43.09
C THR A 332 -25.28 13.31 41.57
N GLY A 333 -26.43 13.31 40.90
CA GLY A 333 -26.61 13.33 39.44
C GLY A 333 -27.74 12.39 39.03
N ASP A 334 -29.02 12.78 39.12
CA ASP A 334 -29.81 13.60 38.19
C ASP A 334 -29.98 13.01 36.76
N LYS A 335 -31.27 12.74 36.45
CA LYS A 335 -32.04 12.98 35.22
C LYS A 335 -31.76 12.19 33.92
N GLU A 336 -32.79 11.51 33.37
CA GLU A 336 -33.62 11.86 32.18
C GLU A 336 -32.79 11.68 30.89
N GLU A 337 -33.14 10.95 29.81
CA GLU A 337 -34.34 10.78 28.96
C GLU A 337 -34.15 9.45 28.17
N GLU A 338 -35.15 8.60 27.91
CA GLU A 338 -36.02 8.57 26.70
C GLU A 338 -35.26 8.52 25.35
N GLU A 339 -35.25 7.37 24.66
CA GLU A 339 -35.68 7.24 23.24
C GLU A 339 -35.56 5.79 22.69
N ASP A 340 -36.67 5.35 22.10
CA ASP A 340 -36.86 4.56 20.88
C ASP A 340 -36.07 3.26 20.60
N THR A 341 -36.75 2.16 20.92
CA THR A 341 -36.65 0.90 20.20
C THR A 341 -37.56 0.90 18.96
N GLY A 342 -36.98 0.81 17.77
CA GLY A 342 -37.76 0.46 16.59
C GLY A 342 -36.99 0.44 15.29
N THR A 343 -36.25 -0.64 14.98
CA THR A 343 -36.23 -1.19 13.61
C THR A 343 -35.79 -2.65 13.58
N ALA A 344 -36.62 -3.47 12.96
CA ALA A 344 -36.38 -4.87 12.65
C ALA A 344 -35.70 -5.02 11.28
N LEU A 345 -34.85 -6.05 11.11
CA LEU A 345 -35.09 -7.22 10.25
C LEU A 345 -33.80 -7.88 9.74
N SER A 346 -33.86 -9.20 9.76
CA SER A 346 -33.36 -10.17 8.77
C SER A 346 -31.87 -10.44 8.61
N GLY A 347 -31.56 -11.74 8.72
CA GLY A 347 -30.61 -12.37 7.79
C GLY A 347 -29.90 -13.56 8.40
N GLY A 348 -30.52 -14.75 8.33
CA GLY A 348 -29.98 -15.96 8.93
C GLY A 348 -28.77 -16.57 8.21
N GLY A 349 -28.17 -17.55 8.89
CA GLY A 349 -27.64 -18.75 8.23
C GLY A 349 -26.20 -19.12 8.57
N GLY A 350 -26.06 -20.28 9.24
CA GLY A 350 -25.18 -21.32 8.69
C GLY A 350 -23.91 -21.69 9.46
N LEU A 351 -24.03 -22.77 10.24
CA LEU A 351 -23.19 -23.98 10.21
C LEU A 351 -21.69 -23.93 10.59
N ALA A 352 -21.40 -24.80 11.58
CA ALA A 352 -20.37 -25.85 11.58
C ALA A 352 -18.93 -25.58 12.06
N GLY A 353 -18.44 -26.52 12.89
CA GLY A 353 -17.04 -26.74 13.31
C GLY A 353 -16.88 -26.55 14.82
N SER A 354 -16.99 -27.55 15.71
CA SER A 354 -16.24 -28.81 15.88
C SER A 354 -14.73 -28.63 16.02
N SER A 355 -14.24 -28.62 17.26
CA SER A 355 -12.93 -29.13 17.72
C SER A 355 -12.95 -29.10 19.27
N GLU A 356 -13.12 -30.24 19.93
CA GLU A 356 -12.04 -31.04 20.55
C GLU A 356 -11.23 -30.27 21.61
N GLU A 357 -11.75 -30.30 22.84
CA GLU A 357 -11.04 -29.92 24.07
C GLU A 357 -10.30 -31.15 24.63
N VAL A 358 -8.97 -31.17 24.45
CA VAL A 358 -8.07 -32.06 25.20
C VAL A 358 -7.59 -31.31 26.42
N ALA A 359 -8.04 -31.76 27.59
CA ALA A 359 -7.53 -31.34 28.88
C ALA A 359 -6.09 -31.85 29.06
N THR A 360 -5.15 -30.94 29.32
CA THR A 360 -3.83 -31.31 29.86
C THR A 360 -3.47 -30.31 30.94
N ALA A 361 -3.48 -30.79 32.18
CA ALA A 361 -3.02 -30.10 33.36
C ALA A 361 -1.50 -29.91 33.32
N LEU A 362 -1.02 -28.67 33.44
CA LEU A 362 0.38 -28.37 33.73
C LEU A 362 0.48 -27.17 34.69
N VAL A 363 1.17 -27.45 35.78
CA VAL A 363 1.63 -26.59 36.88
C VAL A 363 2.37 -25.35 36.38
N PRO A 364 2.26 -24.16 37.02
CA PRO A 364 2.98 -22.97 36.59
C PRO A 364 4.42 -23.00 37.12
N GLN A 365 5.40 -23.09 36.21
CA GLN A 365 6.77 -22.62 36.46
C GLN A 365 6.93 -21.21 35.89
N ALA A 366 7.29 -20.27 36.75
CA ALA A 366 7.74 -18.95 36.37
C ALA A 366 9.13 -19.00 35.68
N PRO A 367 9.40 -18.09 34.73
CA PRO A 367 10.76 -17.64 34.51
C PRO A 367 10.85 -16.11 34.59
N LEU A 368 11.27 -15.64 35.77
CA LEU A 368 11.93 -14.34 35.93
C LEU A 368 13.34 -14.45 35.33
N SER A 369 13.52 -14.23 34.02
CA SER A 369 14.88 -14.18 33.44
C SER A 369 15.05 -13.40 32.13
N LEU A 370 14.13 -12.51 31.77
CA LEU A 370 14.28 -11.64 30.57
C LEU A 370 14.67 -10.20 30.89
N TRP A 371 14.43 -9.70 32.10
CA TRP A 371 14.74 -8.31 32.46
C TRP A 371 16.19 -8.08 32.90
N THR A 372 16.89 -9.11 33.37
CA THR A 372 18.30 -9.01 33.77
C THR A 372 19.27 -9.10 32.59
N LYS A 373 18.82 -9.54 31.40
CA LYS A 373 19.65 -9.58 30.18
C LYS A 373 19.63 -8.29 29.35
N LEU A 374 18.68 -7.37 29.57
CA LEU A 374 18.63 -6.10 28.83
C LEU A 374 19.42 -4.96 29.47
N SER A 375 19.89 -5.09 30.72
CA SER A 375 20.52 -3.97 31.44
C SER A 375 22.05 -3.94 31.37
N LEU A 376 22.67 -4.80 30.54
CA LEU A 376 24.12 -4.94 30.41
C LEU A 376 24.59 -4.89 28.95
N LEU A 377 24.05 -3.96 28.17
CA LEU A 377 24.69 -3.53 26.92
C LEU A 377 25.13 -2.08 27.04
N ALA A 378 26.45 -1.96 27.03
CA ALA A 378 27.28 -0.78 27.09
C ALA A 378 26.85 0.35 26.12
N PRO A 379 27.29 1.58 26.40
CA PRO A 379 27.06 2.73 25.54
C PRO A 379 27.99 2.65 24.31
N TRP A 380 27.51 3.15 23.17
CA TRP A 380 28.24 3.31 21.90
C TRP A 380 28.54 2.03 21.11
N THR A 381 27.52 1.47 20.47
CA THR A 381 27.74 0.75 19.21
C THR A 381 27.95 1.78 18.09
N PRO A 382 28.99 1.64 17.24
CA PRO A 382 29.13 2.52 16.09
C PRO A 382 27.93 2.29 15.17
N LEU A 383 27.15 3.35 14.96
CA LEU A 383 26.10 3.39 13.95
C LEU A 383 26.64 2.78 12.65
N SER A 384 25.88 1.85 12.08
CA SER A 384 26.28 1.21 10.82
C SER A 384 26.59 2.29 9.78
N PRO A 385 27.53 2.07 8.85
CA PRO A 385 27.88 3.05 7.82
C PRO A 385 26.65 3.50 7.00
N TRP A 386 25.62 2.65 6.91
CA TRP A 386 24.33 2.97 6.30
C TRP A 386 23.50 3.96 7.11
N ALA A 387 23.51 3.88 8.45
CA ALA A 387 22.81 4.83 9.31
C ALA A 387 23.45 6.22 9.27
N LEU A 388 24.80 6.30 9.20
CA LEU A 388 25.51 7.57 9.01
C LEU A 388 25.26 8.15 7.61
N ALA A 389 25.20 7.31 6.57
CA ALA A 389 24.86 7.76 5.22
C ALA A 389 23.43 8.31 5.13
N LEU A 390 22.45 7.67 5.78
CA LEU A 390 21.07 8.16 5.84
C LEU A 390 20.95 9.48 6.61
N LEU A 391 21.65 9.61 7.74
CA LEU A 391 21.69 10.86 8.51
C LEU A 391 22.36 11.99 7.72
N ALA A 392 23.43 11.71 6.97
CA ALA A 392 24.07 12.68 6.10
C ALA A 392 23.16 13.14 4.94
N LEU A 393 22.40 12.21 4.34
CA LEU A 393 21.42 12.51 3.28
C LEU A 393 20.26 13.36 3.81
N LEU A 394 19.74 13.04 4.99
CA LEU A 394 18.70 13.83 5.66
C LEU A 394 19.21 15.23 6.02
N ALA A 395 20.44 15.35 6.50
CA ALA A 395 21.06 16.64 6.79
C ALA A 395 21.26 17.48 5.51
N LEU A 396 21.69 16.87 4.40
CA LEU A 396 21.79 17.54 3.09
C LEU A 396 20.42 18.01 2.58
N LEU A 397 19.36 17.20 2.75
CA LEU A 397 17.99 17.58 2.40
C LEU A 397 17.45 18.74 3.25
N TYR A 398 17.86 18.84 4.51
CA TYR A 398 17.44 19.91 5.42
C TYR A 398 18.27 21.19 5.26
N LEU A 399 19.54 21.07 4.89
CA LEU A 399 20.46 22.19 4.69
C LEU A 399 20.39 22.77 3.27
N LEU A 400 19.77 22.08 2.31
CA LEU A 400 19.49 22.68 1.02
C LEU A 400 18.48 23.83 1.20
N PRO A 401 18.87 25.08 0.91
CA PRO A 401 17.96 26.21 1.05
C PRO A 401 16.71 25.96 0.20
N ARG A 402 15.53 26.10 0.82
CA ARG A 402 14.18 26.04 0.20
C ARG A 402 13.94 27.12 -0.87
N GLN A 403 14.97 27.58 -1.58
CA GLN A 403 14.90 28.59 -2.62
C GLN A 403 14.77 27.98 -4.02
N TRP A 404 14.04 26.87 -4.15
CA TRP A 404 13.60 26.45 -5.47
C TRP A 404 12.60 27.51 -5.98
N PRO A 405 12.90 28.23 -7.06
CA PRO A 405 11.97 29.19 -7.62
C PRO A 405 10.74 28.43 -8.07
N GLN A 406 9.57 28.79 -7.52
CA GLN A 406 8.31 28.27 -8.03
C GLN A 406 8.22 28.61 -9.52
N PRO A 407 7.94 27.65 -10.41
CA PRO A 407 7.62 27.96 -11.78
C PRO A 407 6.32 28.77 -11.76
N GLN A 408 6.45 30.08 -11.94
CA GLN A 408 5.36 31.01 -12.21
C GLN A 408 4.76 30.61 -13.56
N LEU A 409 3.86 29.61 -13.53
CA LEU A 409 2.94 29.30 -14.60
C LEU A 409 2.01 30.51 -14.74
N ARG A 410 2.47 31.50 -15.51
CA ARG A 410 1.64 32.61 -15.99
C ARG A 410 0.53 32.01 -16.84
N TYR A 411 -0.62 31.78 -16.22
CA TYR A 411 -1.89 31.62 -16.92
C TYR A 411 -2.13 32.91 -17.72
N ARG A 412 -1.90 32.81 -19.04
CA ARG A 412 -2.24 33.85 -20.00
C ARG A 412 -3.73 33.71 -20.29
N SER A 413 -4.53 34.57 -19.68
CA SER A 413 -5.97 34.65 -19.94
C SER A 413 -6.22 34.84 -21.45
N PRO A 414 -7.17 34.10 -22.05
CA PRO A 414 -7.55 34.33 -23.44
C PRO A 414 -8.30 35.67 -23.58
N PRO A 415 -8.19 36.36 -24.74
CA PRO A 415 -8.86 37.62 -24.98
C PRO A 415 -10.39 37.44 -25.09
N PRO A 416 -11.18 38.45 -24.71
CA PRO A 416 -12.63 38.42 -24.87
C PRO A 416 -13.01 38.56 -26.36
N LEU A 417 -14.06 37.83 -26.75
CA LEU A 417 -14.69 37.89 -28.07
C LEU A 417 -15.53 39.16 -28.24
#